data_AF-A0A359FUQ8-F1
#
_entry.id   AF-A0A359FUQ8-F1
#
_cell.length_a   1.000
_cell.length_b   1.000
_cell.length_c   1.000
_cell.angle_alpha   90.00
_cell.angle_beta   90.00
_cell.angle_gamma   90.00
#
_symmetry.space_group_name_H-M   'P 1'
#
loop_
_entity.id
_entity.type
_entity.pdbx_description
1 polymer ?
#
loop_
_entity_poly.entity_id
_entity_poly.type
_entity_poly.pdbx_seq_one_letter_code
_entity_poly.pdbx_strand_id
1 'polypeptide(L)' 'MDTQSQTAIKGKIRTPVRMTGAEAVVKSLQNEGVNLIFGYPGGAIMPVYDALYSVQKELHHVLVRHEQGAVHAAQGYAR' A
#
# COMPACT_ATOMS: atom_id res chain seq x y z
N MET A 1 5.23 -54.14 -16.20
CA MET A 1 3.98 -53.34 -16.32
C MET A 1 4.21 -52.14 -15.43
N ASP A 2 4.95 -51.20 -15.99
CA ASP A 2 5.62 -50.12 -15.28
C ASP A 2 4.68 -48.93 -15.20
N THR A 3 4.02 -48.74 -14.06
CA THR A 3 3.26 -47.51 -13.81
C THR A 3 4.22 -46.38 -13.48
N GLN A 4 4.57 -45.67 -14.55
CA GLN A 4 5.12 -44.32 -14.62
C GLN A 4 4.44 -43.39 -13.59
N SER A 5 5.20 -42.80 -12.68
CA SER A 5 5.84 -41.48 -12.82
C SER A 5 5.04 -40.35 -12.16
N GLN A 6 5.56 -39.95 -11.01
CA GLN A 6 5.46 -38.64 -10.36
C GLN A 6 4.94 -37.52 -11.30
N THR A 7 3.69 -37.10 -11.12
CA THR A 7 3.22 -35.82 -11.68
C THR A 7 3.62 -34.73 -10.70
N ALA A 8 4.78 -34.12 -10.95
CA ALA A 8 5.36 -33.05 -10.17
C ALA A 8 4.39 -31.87 -10.04
N ILE A 9 4.08 -31.50 -8.78
CA ILE A 9 3.36 -30.28 -8.41
C ILE A 9 4.29 -29.10 -8.70
N LYS A 10 4.36 -28.67 -9.96
CA LYS A 10 5.25 -27.58 -10.43
C LYS A 10 4.58 -26.21 -10.23
N GLY A 11 4.07 -25.95 -9.03
CA GLY A 11 3.63 -24.62 -8.62
C GLY A 11 4.82 -23.84 -8.07
N LYS A 12 5.16 -22.70 -8.66
CA LYS A 12 6.23 -21.80 -8.19
C LYS A 12 5.91 -21.39 -6.75
N ILE A 13 6.63 -21.93 -5.75
CA ILE A 13 6.43 -21.57 -4.35
C ILE A 13 6.74 -20.08 -4.23
N ARG A 14 5.71 -19.27 -3.99
CA ARG A 14 5.88 -17.85 -3.69
C ARG A 14 6.39 -17.76 -2.25
N THR A 15 7.67 -17.45 -2.09
CA THR A 15 8.20 -17.08 -0.77
C THR A 15 7.39 -15.88 -0.25
N PRO A 16 6.78 -15.97 0.93
CA PRO A 16 6.00 -14.86 1.47
C PRO A 16 6.95 -13.68 1.71
N VAL A 17 6.66 -12.56 1.05
CA VAL A 17 7.37 -11.30 1.27
C VAL A 17 7.00 -10.81 2.67
N ARG A 18 8.01 -10.66 3.53
CA ARG A 18 7.83 -10.05 4.85
C ARG A 18 7.73 -8.54 4.67
N MET A 19 6.67 -7.95 5.20
CA MET A 19 6.46 -6.51 5.27
C MET A 19 5.72 -6.16 6.57
N THR A 20 5.91 -4.94 7.04
CA THR A 20 5.16 -4.35 8.15
C THR A 20 3.73 -4.05 7.72
N GLY A 21 2.83 -3.83 8.69
CA GLY A 21 1.46 -3.40 8.39
C GLY A 21 1.42 -2.05 7.66
N ALA A 22 2.31 -1.13 7.99
CA ALA A 22 2.41 0.17 7.35
C ALA A 22 2.81 0.07 5.87
N GLU A 23 3.83 -0.74 5.57
CA GLU A 23 4.24 -1.03 4.19
C GLU A 23 3.12 -1.72 3.40
N ALA A 24 2.37 -2.63 4.05
CA ALA A 24 1.23 -3.29 3.41
C ALA A 24 0.12 -2.30 3.02
N VAL A 25 -0.17 -1.30 3.87
CA VAL A 25 -1.13 -0.24 3.56
C VAL A 25 -0.66 0.58 2.36
N VAL A 26 0.58 1.06 2.38
CA VAL A 26 1.16 1.85 1.27
C VAL A 26 1.17 1.04 -0.02
N LYS A 27 1.55 -0.24 0.05
CA LYS A 27 1.57 -1.12 -1.11
C LYS A 27 0.18 -1.35 -1.70
N SER A 28 -0.84 -1.43 -0.83
CA SER A 28 -2.23 -1.55 -1.26
C SER A 28 -2.67 -0.31 -2.03
N LEU A 29 -2.33 0.89 -1.54
CA LEU A 29 -2.63 2.15 -2.24
C LEU A 29 -1.97 2.22 -3.63
N GLN A 30 -0.71 1.81 -3.73
CA GLN A 30 -0.01 1.73 -5.04
C GLN A 30 -0.70 0.75 -6.00
N ASN A 31 -1.13 -0.42 -5.50
CA ASN A 31 -1.80 -1.42 -6.33
C ASN A 31 -3.18 -0.95 -6.83
N GLU A 32 -3.86 -0.12 -6.05
CA GLU A 32 -5.12 0.55 -6.44
C GLU A 32 -4.87 1.79 -7.34
N GLY A 33 -3.62 2.09 -7.68
CA GLY A 33 -3.28 3.22 -8.55
C GLY A 33 -3.42 4.59 -7.90
N VAL A 34 -3.45 4.66 -6.56
CA VAL A 34 -3.51 5.93 -5.82
C VAL A 34 -2.19 6.69 -5.99
N ASN A 35 -2.28 7.92 -6.51
CA ASN A 35 -1.14 8.80 -6.72
C ASN A 35 -1.12 10.02 -5.79
N LEU A 36 -2.19 10.27 -5.04
CA LEU A 36 -2.34 11.44 -4.18
C LEU A 36 -3.13 11.09 -2.91
N ILE A 37 -2.62 11.56 -1.76
CA ILE A 37 -3.26 11.42 -0.44
C ILE A 37 -3.39 12.79 0.20
N PHE A 38 -4.56 13.08 0.77
CA PHE A 38 -4.75 14.20 1.70
C PHE A 38 -4.68 13.68 3.13
N GLY A 39 -3.78 14.21 3.95
CA GLY A 39 -3.53 13.68 5.28
C GLY A 39 -3.15 14.74 6.31
N TYR A 40 -3.47 14.43 7.56
CA TYR A 40 -3.04 15.17 8.74
C TYR A 40 -2.23 14.22 9.63
N PRO A 41 -0.94 14.50 9.88
CA PRO A 41 -0.08 13.59 10.64
C PRO A 41 -0.36 13.66 12.14
N GLY A 42 -0.09 12.56 12.83
CA GLY A 42 -0.16 12.43 14.29
C GLY A 42 0.68 11.25 14.77
N GLY A 43 0.96 11.17 16.08
CA GLY A 43 1.93 10.19 16.61
C GLY A 43 1.60 8.73 16.29
N ALA A 44 0.32 8.36 16.32
CA ALA A 44 -0.12 6.97 16.09
C ALA A 44 0.05 6.49 14.64
N ILE A 45 -0.02 7.40 13.65
CA ILE A 45 0.03 7.07 12.22
C ILE A 45 1.44 7.20 11.63
N MET A 46 2.43 7.63 12.42
CA MET A 46 3.80 7.85 11.97
C MET A 46 4.44 6.69 11.20
N PRO A 47 4.26 5.41 11.59
CA PRO A 47 4.81 4.30 10.81
C PRO A 47 4.34 4.28 9.35
N VAL A 48 3.10 4.72 9.07
CA VAL A 48 2.56 4.84 7.71
C VAL A 48 3.19 6.02 6.97
N TYR A 49 3.39 7.15 7.65
CA TYR A 49 4.11 8.29 7.06
C TYR A 49 5.56 7.96 6.73
N ASP A 50 6.23 7.18 7.58
CA ASP A 50 7.60 6.69 7.33
C ASP A 50 7.64 5.80 6.09
N ALA A 51 6.65 4.90 5.93
CA ALA A 51 6.52 4.06 4.73
C ALA A 51 6.16 4.89 3.48
N LEU A 52 5.29 5.90 3.60
CA LEU A 52 4.94 6.81 2.52
C LEU A 52 6.15 7.59 2.00
N TYR A 53 7.07 7.98 2.90
CA TYR A 53 8.30 8.68 2.52
C TYR A 53 9.13 7.88 1.51
N SER A 54 9.14 6.55 1.61
CA SER A 54 9.88 5.67 0.71
C SER A 54 9.32 5.63 -0.73
N VAL A 55 8.07 6.05 -0.93
CA VAL A 55 7.36 6.01 -2.22
C VAL A 55 6.90 7.40 -2.70
N GLN A 56 7.48 8.47 -2.14
CA GLN A 56 7.08 9.86 -2.38
C GLN A 56 7.09 10.29 -3.87
N LYS A 57 7.81 9.57 -4.74
CA LYS A 57 7.86 9.84 -6.19
C LYS A 57 6.61 9.36 -6.92
N GLU A 58 5.95 8.34 -6.37
CA GLU A 58 4.79 7.67 -6.96
C GLU A 58 3.50 8.13 -6.27
N LEU A 59 3.58 8.48 -4.99
CA LEU A 59 2.46 8.85 -4.16
C LEU A 59 2.74 10.20 -3.48
N HIS A 60 1.95 11.21 -3.85
CA HIS A 60 2.07 12.57 -3.36
C HIS A 60 1.20 12.78 -2.11
N HIS A 61 1.79 13.26 -1.02
CA HIS A 61 1.05 13.61 0.19
C HIS A 61 0.81 15.12 0.30
N VAL A 62 -0.46 15.50 0.40
CA VAL A 62 -0.91 16.86 0.67
C VAL A 62 -1.22 17.00 2.16
N LEU A 63 -0.44 17.83 2.85
CA LEU A 63 -0.68 18.17 4.24
C LEU A 63 -1.88 19.11 4.37
N VAL A 64 -2.94 18.64 5.02
CA VAL A 64 -4.08 19.49 5.39
C VAL A 64 -3.90 20.12 6.76
N ARG A 65 -4.82 21.01 7.16
CA ARG A 65 -4.80 21.66 8.50
C ARG A 65 -5.78 21.06 9.50
N HIS A 66 -6.75 20.29 9.03
CA HIS A 66 -7.71 19.59 9.87
C HIS A 66 -8.24 18.36 9.11
N GLU A 67 -8.56 17.30 9.83
CA GLU A 67 -8.94 15.99 9.27
C GLU A 67 -10.21 16.07 8.43
N GLN A 68 -11.19 16.86 8.89
CA GLN A 68 -12.40 17.12 8.11
C GLN A 68 -12.08 17.74 6.74
N GLY A 69 -11.04 18.58 6.66
CA GLY A 69 -10.60 19.22 5.42
C GLY A 69 -9.97 18.20 4.47
N ALA A 70 -9.21 17.23 4.99
CA ALA A 70 -8.72 16.11 4.19
C ALA A 70 -9.87 15.31 3.56
N VAL A 71 -10.93 15.01 4.32
CA VAL A 71 -12.08 14.26 3.78
C VAL A 71 -12.75 15.01 2.64
N HIS A 72 -13.04 16.31 2.83
CA HIS A 72 -13.67 17.11 1.77
C HIS A 72 -12.77 17.28 0.54
N ALA A 73 -11.46 17.50 0.75
CA ALA A 73 -10.50 17.61 -0.35
C ALA A 73 -10.37 16.30 -1.14
N ALA A 74 -10.28 15.16 -0.45
CA ALA A 74 -10.23 13.84 -1.09
C ALA A 74 -11.51 13.54 -1.88
N GLN A 75 -12.68 13.80 -1.30
CA GLN A 75 -13.95 13.63 -1.99
C GLN A 75 -14.08 14.56 -3.20
N GLY A 76 -13.63 15.82 -3.08
CA GLY A 76 -13.66 16.78 -4.18
C GLY A 76 -12.72 16.40 -5.32
N TYR A 77 -11.53 15.89 -4.99
CA TYR A 77 -10.53 15.45 -5.97
C TYR A 77 -10.94 14.17 -6.73
N ALA A 78 -11.66 13.25 -6.08
CA ALA A 78 -12.03 11.96 -6.65
C ALA A 78 -13.30 11.96 -7.52
N ARG A 79 -14.06 13.06 -7.55
CA ARG A 79 -15.28 13.20 -8.38
C ARG A 79 -14.94 13.60 -9.80
#